data_AF-A0A925F3N6-F1
#
_entry.id   AF-A0A925F3N6-F1
#
_cell.length_a   1.000
_cell.length_b   1.000
_cell.length_c   1.000
_cell.angle_alpha   90.00
_cell.angle_beta   90.00
_cell.angle_gamma   90.00
#
_symmetry.space_group_name_H-M   'P 1'
#
loop_
_entity.id
_entity.type
_entity.pdbx_description
1 polymer ?
#
loop_
_entity_poly.entity_id
_entity_poly.type
_entity_poly.pdbx_seq_one_letter_code
_entity_poly.pdbx_strand_id
1 'polypeptide(L)' 'MKSLFLFASLLALAACSNTDSTDPDCQEKPNSGVACAQVYLPVCGCNGKTYGNACEAAAVGITVVSEGECGKK' A
#
# COMPACT_ATOMS: atom_id res chain seq x y z
N MET A 1 -1.30 -56.65 4.40
CA MET A 1 -0.30 -56.42 5.46
C MET A 1 0.91 -55.72 4.84
N LYS A 2 1.15 -54.46 5.25
CA LYS A 2 2.42 -53.69 5.16
C LYS A 2 3.28 -53.83 3.90
N SER A 3 3.02 -52.97 2.93
CA SER A 3 3.98 -52.50 1.90
C SER A 3 3.27 -51.35 1.20
N LEU A 4 3.79 -50.14 1.00
CA LEU A 4 5.09 -49.56 1.20
C LEU A 4 4.82 -48.03 1.26
N PHE A 5 5.46 -47.31 2.17
CA PHE A 5 5.40 -45.85 2.23
C PHE A 5 5.98 -45.23 0.94
N LEU A 6 5.67 -43.95 0.70
CA LEU A 6 6.32 -43.00 -0.22
C LEU A 6 5.71 -42.89 -1.63
N PHE A 7 4.73 -41.99 -1.78
CA PHE A 7 4.72 -40.95 -2.82
C PHE A 7 3.79 -39.85 -2.27
N ALA A 8 4.29 -39.07 -1.32
CA ALA A 8 4.82 -37.75 -1.62
C ALA A 8 3.74 -36.84 -2.23
N SER A 9 2.91 -36.27 -1.34
CA SER A 9 2.72 -34.82 -1.27
C SER A 9 3.04 -34.06 -2.58
N LEU A 10 2.10 -34.04 -3.53
CA LEU A 10 2.20 -33.21 -4.72
C LEU A 10 0.84 -32.63 -5.12
N LEU A 11 0.14 -32.00 -4.18
CA LEU A 11 -0.88 -31.00 -4.48
C LEU A 11 -0.63 -29.76 -3.62
N ALA A 12 0.47 -29.08 -3.94
CA ALA A 12 0.78 -27.75 -3.41
C ALA A 12 1.15 -26.85 -4.59
N LEU A 13 0.18 -26.52 -5.45
CA LEU A 13 0.33 -25.41 -6.37
C LEU A 13 -0.98 -24.63 -6.49
N ALA A 14 -0.84 -23.32 -6.32
CA ALA A 14 -1.82 -22.26 -6.50
C ALA A 14 -2.82 -22.00 -5.36
N ALA A 15 -2.31 -21.75 -4.15
CA ALA A 15 -2.90 -20.66 -3.36
C ALA A 15 -2.29 -19.34 -3.87
N CYS A 16 -2.79 -18.84 -5.00
CA CYS A 16 -2.53 -17.45 -5.37
C CYS A 16 -3.37 -16.60 -4.42
N SER A 17 -2.77 -16.14 -3.31
CA SER A 17 -3.33 -15.02 -2.58
C SER A 17 -3.23 -13.82 -3.51
N ASN A 18 -4.34 -13.47 -4.16
CA ASN A 18 -4.54 -12.11 -4.62
C ASN A 18 -4.67 -11.28 -3.35
N THR A 19 -3.54 -10.90 -2.75
CA THR A 19 -3.52 -9.69 -1.95
C THR A 19 -3.82 -8.60 -2.95
N ASP A 20 -5.09 -8.21 -3.01
CA ASP A 20 -5.48 -6.90 -3.53
C ASP A 20 -4.43 -5.92 -3.00
N SER A 21 -3.90 -5.05 -3.85
CA SER A 21 -2.66 -4.30 -3.59
C SER A 21 -2.76 -3.26 -2.48
N THR A 22 -3.71 -3.44 -1.55
CA THR A 22 -3.80 -2.77 -0.27
C THR A 22 -2.62 -3.21 0.59
N ASP A 23 -1.52 -2.46 0.48
CA ASP A 23 -0.55 -2.37 1.55
C ASP A 23 -1.32 -2.12 2.86
N PRO A 24 -1.34 -3.08 3.80
CA PRO A 24 -2.13 -2.96 5.03
C PRO A 24 -1.70 -1.76 5.86
N ASP A 25 -0.50 -1.23 5.64
CA ASP A 25 0.03 -0.04 6.31
C ASP A 25 -0.38 1.25 5.61
N CYS A 26 -0.88 1.18 4.37
CA CYS A 26 -1.36 2.31 3.61
C CYS A 26 -2.88 2.48 3.70
N GLN A 27 -3.35 2.86 4.88
CA GLN A 27 -4.77 3.10 5.11
C GLN A 27 -5.06 4.59 5.28
N GLU A 28 -6.04 5.09 4.51
CA GLU A 28 -6.56 6.44 4.73
C GLU A 28 -7.21 6.52 6.10
N LYS A 29 -6.67 7.39 6.95
CA LYS A 29 -7.21 7.71 8.26
C LYS A 29 -7.31 9.22 8.39
N PRO A 30 -8.49 9.79 8.09
CA PRO A 30 -8.70 11.24 8.21
C PRO A 30 -8.40 11.73 9.62
N ASN A 31 -7.37 12.55 9.75
CA ASN A 31 -7.11 13.33 10.95
C ASN A 31 -7.84 14.67 10.77
N SER A 32 -9.10 14.70 11.21
CA SER A 32 -9.90 15.93 11.18
C SER A 32 -9.20 17.02 12.01
N GLY A 33 -9.02 18.21 11.42
CA GLY A 33 -8.50 19.40 12.12
C GLY A 33 -7.06 19.79 11.82
N VAL A 34 -6.36 19.13 10.88
CA VAL A 34 -5.04 19.58 10.42
C VAL A 34 -5.21 20.77 9.47
N ALA A 35 -4.63 21.92 9.83
CA ALA A 35 -4.51 23.05 8.93
C ALA A 35 -3.19 22.94 8.15
N CYS A 36 -3.28 22.86 6.82
CA CYS A 36 -2.13 22.81 5.94
C CYS A 36 -1.91 24.16 5.24
N ALA A 37 -0.64 24.50 5.03
CA ALA A 37 -0.29 25.65 4.19
C ALA A 37 -0.75 25.40 2.75
N GLN A 38 -1.28 26.43 2.09
CA GLN A 38 -1.66 26.36 0.67
C GLN A 38 -0.44 26.54 -0.23
N VAL A 39 0.51 25.60 -0.13
CA VAL A 39 1.71 25.54 -0.97
C VAL A 39 1.66 24.27 -1.79
N TYR A 40 1.92 24.39 -3.09
CA TYR A 40 1.98 23.25 -3.99
C TYR A 40 3.41 22.72 -4.08
N LEU A 41 3.67 21.63 -3.37
CA LEU A 41 4.90 20.86 -3.32
C LEU A 41 4.53 19.36 -3.39
N PRO A 42 4.15 18.87 -4.57
CA PRO A 42 3.42 17.61 -4.68
C PRO A 42 4.24 16.42 -4.17
N VAL A 43 3.52 15.44 -3.63
CA VAL A 43 4.08 14.18 -3.15
C VAL A 43 3.20 13.02 -3.58
N CYS A 44 3.81 11.85 -3.79
CA CYS A 44 3.11 10.61 -4.06
C CYS A 44 2.88 9.86 -2.75
N GLY A 45 1.61 9.56 -2.43
CA GLY A 45 1.23 8.75 -1.29
C GLY A 45 1.36 7.25 -1.55
N CYS A 46 1.44 6.46 -0.49
CA CYS A 46 1.50 5.00 -0.57
C CYS A 46 0.27 4.38 -1.28
N ASN A 47 -0.84 5.10 -1.34
CA ASN A 47 -2.08 4.71 -2.02
C ASN A 47 -2.06 5.05 -3.52
N GLY A 48 -0.91 5.51 -4.04
CA GLY A 48 -0.77 5.92 -5.43
C GLY A 48 -1.45 7.24 -5.78
N LYS A 49 -1.92 8.01 -4.78
CA LYS A 49 -2.54 9.32 -4.97
C LYS A 49 -1.54 10.44 -4.79
N THR A 50 -1.61 11.45 -5.65
CA THR A 50 -0.87 12.70 -5.50
C THR A 50 -1.56 13.59 -4.46
N TYR A 51 -0.77 14.14 -3.54
CA TYR A 51 -1.19 15.17 -2.60
C TYR A 51 -0.50 16.49 -2.93
N GLY A 52 -1.17 17.63 -2.68
CA GLY A 52 -0.63 18.96 -3.01
C GLY A 52 0.62 19.28 -2.22
N ASN A 53 0.74 18.71 -1.01
CA ASN A 53 1.96 18.71 -0.20
C ASN A 53 1.95 17.56 0.83
N ALA A 54 3.07 17.38 1.54
CA ALA A 54 3.21 16.36 2.57
C ALA A 54 2.25 16.54 3.77
N CYS A 55 1.85 17.78 4.10
CA CYS A 55 0.88 18.03 5.16
C CYS A 55 -0.49 17.47 4.78
N GLU A 56 -0.93 17.69 3.54
CA GLU A 56 -2.22 17.19 3.05
C GLU A 56 -2.26 15.65 3.02
N ALA A 57 -1.15 14.99 2.68
CA ALA A 57 -1.03 13.53 2.78
C ALA A 57 -1.19 13.06 4.24
N ALA A 58 -0.45 13.69 5.17
CA ALA A 58 -0.51 13.37 6.60
C ALA A 58 -1.87 13.68 7.24
N ALA A 59 -2.57 14.70 6.74
CA ALA A 59 -3.92 15.08 7.20
C ALA A 59 -4.95 13.98 6.96
N VAL A 60 -4.72 13.11 5.97
CA VAL A 60 -5.54 11.92 5.72
C VAL A 60 -4.85 10.60 6.11
N GLY A 61 -3.77 10.68 6.90
CA GLY A 61 -3.07 9.51 7.41
C GLY A 61 -2.27 8.75 6.35
N ILE A 62 -1.95 9.38 5.22
CA ILE A 62 -1.22 8.74 4.13
C ILE A 62 0.28 9.04 4.20
N THR A 63 1.07 7.97 4.20
CA THR A 63 2.52 8.03 4.14
C THR A 63 2.98 8.42 2.74
N VAL A 64 3.96 9.31 2.66
CA VAL A 64 4.61 9.72 1.41
C VAL A 64 5.66 8.69 0.98
N VAL A 65 5.61 8.26 -0.27
CA VAL A 65 6.57 7.30 -0.86
C VAL A 65 7.57 7.95 -1.82
N SER A 66 7.23 9.11 -2.39
CA SER A 66 8.18 9.90 -3.19
C SER A 66 7.78 11.37 -3.26
N GLU A 67 8.78 12.23 -3.50
CA GLU A 67 8.56 13.61 -3.93
C GLU A 67 7.99 13.65 -5.35
N GLY A 68 7.25 14.71 -5.67
CA GLY A 68 6.57 14.88 -6.95
C GLY A 68 5.24 14.16 -7.04
N GLU A 69 4.52 14.40 -8.13
CA GLU A 69 3.27 13.69 -8.42
C GLU A 69 3.52 12.19 -8.70
N CYS A 70 2.55 11.35 -8.38
CA CYS A 70 2.60 9.94 -8.77
C CYS A 70 2.65 9.80 -10.30
N GLY A 71 3.41 8.80 -10.79
CA GLY A 71 3.44 8.44 -12.22
C GLY A 71 4.16 9.44 -13.15
N LYS A 72 4.86 10.45 -12.60
CA LYS A 72 5.63 11.43 -13.38
C LYS A 72 7.16 11.18 -13.39
N LYS A 73 7.59 9.96 -13.11
CA LYS A 73 9.01 9.57 -13.16
C LYS A 73 9.53 9.53 -14.60
#